data_AF-A0A1G9HCQ4-F1
#
_entry.id   AF-A0A1G9HCQ4-F1
#
_cell.length_a   1.000
_cell.length_b   1.000
_cell.length_c   1.000
_cell.angle_alpha   90.00
_cell.angle_beta   90.00
_cell.angle_gamma   90.00
#
_symmetry.space_group_name_H-M   'P 1'
#
loop_
_entity.id
_entity.type
_entity.pdbx_description
1 polymer ?
#
loop_
_entity_poly.entity_id
_entity_poly.type
_entity_poly.pdbx_seq_one_letter_code
_entity_poly.pdbx_strand_id
1 'polypeptide(L)'
;MKTYGNKASTTMTVARWHEAAYVDIDGEGTKMGEDVYIPHRGLTTAETDYTYAGEIQGTGVARMIGAYGNPAGGAVFEAYEQFTGSIAGQEGSCVWRISGTYADATVRSRLTVVPGLGTGGLEGLVGEADMVLSEEGGGEAYGFVLSYDWS
;
A
#
# COMPACT_ATOMS: atom_id res chain seq x y z
N MET A 1 -6.72 -11.21 -17.89
CA MET A 1 -6.37 -9.85 -17.45
C MET A 1 -7.58 -8.98 -17.71
N LYS A 2 -8.10 -8.27 -16.71
CA LYS A 2 -9.17 -7.30 -16.95
C LYS A 2 -8.57 -6.15 -17.77
N THR A 3 -9.27 -5.72 -18.81
CA THR A 3 -8.86 -4.56 -19.60
C THR A 3 -9.64 -3.37 -19.08
N TYR A 4 -8.94 -2.33 -18.67
CA TYR A 4 -9.55 -1.09 -18.21
C TYR A 4 -9.38 0.01 -19.27
N GLY A 5 -10.41 0.84 -19.46
CA GLY A 5 -10.42 1.91 -20.46
C GLY A 5 -9.71 3.18 -20.01
N ASN A 6 -9.60 3.41 -18.70
CA ASN A 6 -9.08 4.66 -18.14
C ASN A 6 -7.79 4.46 -17.34
N LYS A 7 -7.02 5.54 -17.21
CA LYS A 7 -5.79 5.61 -16.40
C LYS A 7 -5.76 6.89 -15.58
N ALA A 8 -5.25 6.81 -14.36
CA ALA A 8 -4.98 7.95 -13.49
C ALA A 8 -3.62 7.78 -12.83
N SER A 9 -2.76 8.79 -12.97
CA SER A 9 -1.43 8.83 -12.38
C SER A 9 -1.43 9.55 -11.04
N THR A 10 -0.56 9.12 -10.13
CA THR A 10 -0.40 9.76 -8.83
C THR A 10 1.01 9.61 -8.30
N THR A 11 1.36 10.52 -7.41
CA THR A 11 2.49 10.42 -6.49
C THR A 11 1.94 10.21 -5.08
N MET A 12 2.36 9.14 -4.45
CA MET A 12 2.00 8.74 -3.08
C MET A 12 3.20 8.97 -2.15
N THR A 13 2.95 9.52 -0.96
CA THR A 13 3.95 9.72 0.09
C THR A 13 3.49 9.06 1.38
N VAL A 14 4.42 8.45 2.13
CA VAL A 14 4.17 7.92 3.48
C VAL A 14 4.21 9.08 4.47
N ALA A 15 3.06 9.43 5.06
CA ALA A 15 2.97 10.50 6.05
C ALA A 15 3.27 10.01 7.47
N ARG A 16 2.86 8.77 7.79
CA ARG A 16 3.10 8.11 9.08
C ARG A 16 3.18 6.62 8.86
N TRP A 17 4.07 5.96 9.59
CA TRP A 17 4.14 4.50 9.67
C TRP A 17 4.38 4.08 11.11
N HIS A 18 3.60 3.11 11.58
CA HIS A 18 3.80 2.45 12.86
C HIS A 18 3.62 0.96 12.67
N GLU A 19 4.60 0.17 13.12
CA GLU A 19 4.60 -1.27 12.96
C GLU A 19 5.03 -1.98 14.24
N ALA A 20 4.36 -3.09 14.54
CA ALA A 20 4.58 -3.87 15.74
C ALA A 20 4.57 -5.37 15.43
N ALA A 21 5.55 -6.09 15.97
CA ALA A 21 5.57 -7.54 15.96
C ALA A 21 4.51 -8.12 16.91
N TYR A 22 3.78 -9.13 16.45
CA TYR A 22 2.89 -9.95 17.30
C TYR A 22 3.27 -11.43 17.30
N VAL A 23 4.18 -11.84 16.40
CA VAL A 23 4.88 -13.12 16.45
C VAL A 23 6.36 -12.86 16.19
N ASP A 24 7.22 -13.32 17.10
CA ASP A 24 8.66 -13.38 16.91
C ASP A 24 9.09 -14.84 17.14
N ILE A 25 9.58 -15.49 16.08
CA ILE A 25 9.87 -16.92 16.10
C ILE A 25 11.20 -17.21 16.80
N ASP A 26 12.20 -16.36 16.58
CA ASP A 26 13.58 -16.60 17.00
C ASP A 26 14.01 -15.67 18.16
N GLY A 27 13.22 -14.64 18.48
CA GLY A 27 13.59 -13.60 19.44
C GLY A 27 14.68 -12.65 18.91
N GLU A 28 14.87 -12.64 17.59
CA GLU A 28 15.89 -11.88 16.88
C GLU A 28 15.25 -11.02 15.79
N GLY A 29 15.72 -9.78 15.68
CA GLY A 29 15.13 -8.80 14.78
C GLY A 29 15.95 -7.53 14.63
N THR A 30 15.50 -6.67 13.73
CA THR A 30 16.10 -5.38 13.43
C THR A 30 15.26 -4.27 14.05
N LYS A 31 15.91 -3.36 14.78
CA LYS A 31 15.26 -2.12 15.25
C LYS A 31 15.38 -1.04 14.18
N MET A 32 14.25 -0.41 13.86
CA MET A 32 14.17 0.73 12.95
C MET A 32 13.68 1.94 13.74
N GLY A 33 14.58 2.89 14.02
CA GLY A 33 14.27 4.00 14.94
C GLY A 33 14.10 3.51 16.40
N GLU A 34 13.37 4.29 17.20
CA GLU A 34 13.19 4.01 18.63
C GLU A 34 12.06 2.99 18.91
N ASP A 35 10.98 3.03 18.10
CA ASP A 35 9.72 2.35 18.42
C ASP A 35 9.40 1.14 17.52
N VAL A 36 10.12 0.94 16.41
CA VAL A 36 9.82 -0.15 15.47
C VAL A 36 10.82 -1.28 15.61
N TYR A 37 10.30 -2.49 15.83
CA TYR A 37 11.05 -3.74 15.87
C TYR A 37 10.46 -4.71 14.85
N ILE A 38 11.29 -5.15 13.91
CA ILE A 38 10.92 -6.08 12.85
C ILE A 38 11.62 -7.42 13.11
N PRO A 39 10.91 -8.52 13.38
CA PRO A 39 11.52 -9.82 13.60
C PRO A 39 12.13 -10.33 12.29
N HIS A 40 13.29 -11.00 12.35
CA HIS A 40 13.86 -11.64 11.16
C HIS A 40 12.96 -12.75 10.63
N ARG A 41 12.27 -13.44 11.54
CA ARG A 41 11.24 -14.43 11.25
C ARG A 41 10.05 -14.21 12.17
N GLY A 42 8.91 -13.85 11.61
CA GLY A 42 7.75 -13.52 12.43
C GLY A 42 6.66 -12.80 11.66
N LEU A 43 5.69 -12.28 12.41
CA LEU A 43 4.53 -11.58 11.89
C LEU A 43 4.40 -10.22 12.56
N THR A 44 4.05 -9.22 11.77
CA THR A 44 3.83 -7.84 12.23
C THR A 44 2.46 -7.33 11.78
N THR A 45 1.97 -6.32 12.49
CA THR A 45 0.90 -5.45 12.02
C THR A 45 1.44 -4.05 11.85
N ALA A 46 1.03 -3.37 10.78
CA ALA A 46 1.34 -1.96 10.59
C ALA A 46 0.10 -1.12 10.30
N GLU A 47 0.14 0.13 10.76
CA GLU A 47 -0.78 1.20 10.39
C GLU A 47 0.02 2.30 9.67
N THR A 48 -0.42 2.65 8.46
CA THR A 48 0.29 3.59 7.60
C THR A 48 -0.67 4.64 7.05
N ASP A 49 -0.30 5.91 7.18
CA ASP A 49 -1.01 7.02 6.57
C ASP A 49 -0.31 7.44 5.28
N TYR A 50 -1.07 7.64 4.22
CA TYR A 50 -0.60 8.06 2.91
C TYR A 50 -1.22 9.40 2.49
N THR A 51 -0.48 10.16 1.69
CA THR A 51 -0.99 11.31 0.95
C THR A 51 -0.80 11.09 -0.55
N TYR A 52 -1.78 11.49 -1.34
CA TYR A 52 -1.81 11.33 -2.80
C TYR A 52 -1.90 12.68 -3.49
N ALA A 53 -1.13 12.87 -4.56
CA ALA A 53 -1.14 14.06 -5.40
C ALA A 53 -1.05 13.68 -6.89
N GLY A 54 -1.75 14.41 -7.76
CA GLY A 54 -1.82 14.13 -9.20
C GLY A 54 -3.25 14.01 -9.69
N GLU A 55 -3.55 13.01 -10.53
CA GLU A 55 -4.93 12.72 -10.94
C GLU A 55 -5.70 11.93 -9.88
N ILE A 56 -4.97 11.30 -8.95
CA ILE A 56 -5.50 10.79 -7.68
C ILE A 56 -4.98 11.71 -6.58
N GLN A 57 -5.89 12.37 -5.85
CA GLN A 57 -5.58 13.36 -4.83
C GLN A 57 -6.35 13.05 -3.56
N GLY A 58 -5.69 13.03 -2.40
CA GLY A 58 -6.37 12.74 -1.14
C GLY A 58 -5.45 12.12 -0.10
N THR A 59 -6.07 11.38 0.83
CA THR A 59 -5.36 10.67 1.90
C THR A 59 -5.79 9.22 1.96
N GLY A 60 -4.91 8.40 2.52
CA GLY A 60 -5.10 6.97 2.71
C GLY A 60 -4.76 6.55 4.13
N VAL A 61 -5.53 5.62 4.69
CA VAL A 61 -5.19 4.95 5.95
C VAL A 61 -5.19 3.44 5.71
N ALA A 62 -4.01 2.85 5.78
CA ALA A 62 -3.79 1.44 5.50
C ALA A 62 -3.53 0.65 6.79
N ARG A 63 -4.06 -0.56 6.83
CA ARG A 63 -3.67 -1.57 7.82
C ARG A 63 -3.14 -2.81 7.12
N MET A 64 -1.99 -3.28 7.59
CA MET A 64 -1.19 -4.31 6.96
C MET A 64 -0.86 -5.42 7.95
N ILE A 65 -0.79 -6.65 7.45
CA ILE A 65 -0.12 -7.78 8.11
C ILE A 65 1.11 -8.14 7.28
N GLY A 66 2.29 -8.07 7.89
CA GLY A 66 3.55 -8.50 7.31
C GLY A 66 3.96 -9.89 7.81
N ALA A 67 4.56 -10.69 6.93
CA ALA A 67 5.16 -11.97 7.26
C ALA A 67 6.61 -12.01 6.76
N TYR A 68 7.53 -12.15 7.72
CA TYR A 68 8.98 -12.08 7.50
C TYR A 68 9.59 -13.48 7.55
N GLY A 69 10.42 -13.79 6.55
CA GLY A 69 11.06 -15.10 6.39
C GLY A 69 12.59 -15.04 6.37
N ASN A 70 13.22 -16.21 6.45
CA ASN A 70 14.67 -16.40 6.34
C ASN A 70 15.00 -17.23 5.07
N PRO A 71 16.01 -16.90 4.24
CA PRO A 71 17.09 -15.92 4.43
C PRO A 71 16.59 -14.49 4.70
N ALA A 72 17.20 -13.80 5.68
CA ALA A 72 16.82 -12.45 6.08
C ALA A 72 16.75 -11.51 4.86
N GLY A 73 15.60 -10.85 4.67
CA GLY A 73 15.37 -9.88 3.58
C GLY A 73 14.13 -10.12 2.73
N GLY A 74 13.49 -11.30 2.85
CA GLY A 74 12.21 -11.58 2.20
C GLY A 74 11.03 -11.35 3.14
N ALA A 75 10.03 -10.59 2.69
CA ALA A 75 8.73 -10.49 3.36
C ALA A 75 7.58 -10.49 2.36
N VAL A 76 6.41 -10.93 2.81
CA VAL A 76 5.14 -10.77 2.08
C VAL A 76 4.17 -10.00 2.98
N PHE A 77 3.26 -9.26 2.37
CA PHE A 77 2.25 -8.54 3.12
C PHE A 77 0.92 -8.47 2.39
N GLU A 78 -0.13 -8.34 3.19
CA GLU A 78 -1.49 -8.05 2.73
C GLU A 78 -2.00 -6.84 3.52
N ALA A 79 -2.61 -5.91 2.81
CA ALA A 79 -3.17 -4.70 3.40
C ALA A 79 -4.52 -4.34 2.77
N TYR A 80 -5.31 -3.61 3.56
CA TYR A 80 -6.46 -2.86 3.06
C TYR A 80 -6.26 -1.41 3.45
N GLU A 81 -6.57 -0.53 2.51
CA GLU A 81 -6.46 0.89 2.71
C GLU A 81 -7.77 1.58 2.33
N GLN A 82 -8.22 2.45 3.22
CA GLN A 82 -9.30 3.37 2.95
C GLN A 82 -8.73 4.67 2.37
N PHE A 83 -9.04 4.93 1.11
CA PHE A 83 -8.73 6.19 0.43
C PHE A 83 -9.91 7.16 0.53
N THR A 84 -9.63 8.43 0.78
CA THR A 84 -10.60 9.53 0.72
C THR A 84 -10.04 10.69 -0.10
N GLY A 85 -10.75 11.11 -1.14
CA GLY A 85 -10.28 12.16 -2.03
C GLY A 85 -10.96 12.16 -3.39
N SER A 86 -10.19 12.49 -4.43
CA SER A 86 -10.63 12.57 -5.81
C SER A 86 -9.80 11.68 -6.73
N ILE A 87 -10.47 10.95 -7.64
CA ILE A 87 -9.84 10.20 -8.73
C ILE A 87 -10.39 10.75 -10.04
N ALA A 88 -9.52 11.31 -10.88
CA ALA A 88 -9.88 11.94 -12.15
C ALA A 88 -11.04 12.94 -12.04
N GLY A 89 -11.07 13.70 -10.93
CA GLY A 89 -12.08 14.72 -10.65
C GLY A 89 -13.36 14.19 -9.96
N GLN A 90 -13.51 12.88 -9.76
CA GLN A 90 -14.63 12.30 -9.02
C GLN A 90 -14.31 12.23 -7.52
N GLU A 91 -15.07 12.93 -6.69
CA GLU A 91 -14.86 12.96 -5.23
C GLU A 91 -15.59 11.83 -4.51
N GLY A 92 -14.94 11.22 -3.52
CA GLY A 92 -15.54 10.18 -2.70
C GLY A 92 -14.52 9.46 -1.82
N SER A 93 -14.88 8.25 -1.39
CA SER A 93 -13.95 7.33 -0.75
C SER A 93 -14.05 5.96 -1.40
N CYS A 94 -12.98 5.17 -1.31
CA CYS A 94 -12.99 3.77 -1.72
C CYS A 94 -12.01 2.98 -0.86
N VAL A 95 -12.05 1.65 -1.00
CA VAL A 95 -11.08 0.76 -0.37
C VAL A 95 -10.34 -0.01 -1.45
N TRP A 96 -9.02 -0.09 -1.36
CA TRP A 96 -8.23 -1.01 -2.17
C TRP A 96 -7.50 -2.03 -1.30
N ARG A 97 -7.36 -3.25 -1.84
CA ARG A 97 -6.49 -4.30 -1.30
C ARG A 97 -5.10 -4.14 -1.91
N ILE A 98 -4.06 -4.28 -1.10
CA ILE A 98 -2.67 -4.27 -1.55
C ILE A 98 -2.01 -5.58 -1.12
N SER A 99 -1.52 -6.33 -2.09
CA SER A 99 -0.79 -7.58 -1.86
C SER A 99 0.63 -7.39 -2.39
N GLY A 100 1.65 -7.66 -1.59
CA GLY A 100 3.01 -7.35 -1.98
C GLY A 100 4.10 -8.21 -1.35
N THR A 101 5.29 -8.03 -1.90
CA THR A 101 6.53 -8.67 -1.46
C THR A 101 7.61 -7.63 -1.28
N TYR A 102 8.43 -7.79 -0.25
CA TYR A 102 9.68 -7.07 -0.07
C TYR A 102 10.85 -8.03 -0.30
N ALA A 103 11.75 -7.69 -1.21
CA ALA A 103 12.99 -8.39 -1.48
C ALA A 103 13.98 -7.42 -2.13
N ASP A 104 15.27 -7.58 -1.83
CA ASP A 104 16.37 -6.80 -2.43
C ASP A 104 16.13 -5.27 -2.32
N ALA A 105 15.80 -4.79 -1.12
CA ALA A 105 15.49 -3.38 -0.83
C ALA A 105 14.38 -2.77 -1.72
N THR A 106 13.52 -3.61 -2.28
CA THR A 106 12.45 -3.23 -3.20
C THR A 106 11.12 -3.87 -2.78
N VAL A 107 10.10 -3.05 -2.61
CA VAL A 107 8.71 -3.50 -2.52
C VAL A 107 8.13 -3.61 -3.92
N ARG A 108 7.53 -4.76 -4.22
CA ARG A 108 6.68 -4.97 -5.40
C ARG A 108 5.31 -5.35 -4.92
N SER A 109 4.28 -4.65 -5.38
CA SER A 109 2.91 -4.91 -4.91
C SER A 109 1.88 -4.66 -6.00
N ARG A 110 0.71 -5.26 -5.81
CA ARG A 110 -0.46 -5.06 -6.64
C ARG A 110 -1.59 -4.51 -5.79
N LEU A 111 -2.11 -3.36 -6.20
CA LEU A 111 -3.29 -2.72 -5.67
C LEU A 111 -4.50 -3.15 -6.49
N THR A 112 -5.62 -3.46 -5.83
CA THR A 112 -6.89 -3.75 -6.48
C THR A 112 -8.03 -3.06 -5.73
N VAL A 113 -8.84 -2.28 -6.43
CA VAL A 113 -10.04 -1.65 -5.85
C VAL A 113 -11.00 -2.75 -5.41
N VAL A 114 -11.49 -2.68 -4.18
CA VAL A 114 -12.47 -3.62 -3.62
C VAL A 114 -13.87 -3.17 -4.07
N PRO A 115 -14.56 -3.94 -4.93
CA PRO A 115 -15.86 -3.52 -5.47
C PRO A 115 -16.92 -3.36 -4.38
N GLY A 116 -17.78 -2.36 -4.51
CA GLY A 116 -18.88 -2.10 -3.58
C GLY A 116 -18.51 -1.33 -2.32
N LEU A 117 -17.24 -0.92 -2.16
CA LEU A 117 -16.79 -0.07 -1.04
C LEU A 117 -16.50 1.39 -1.46
N GLY A 118 -16.88 1.75 -2.69
CA GLY A 118 -16.84 3.14 -3.16
C GLY A 118 -18.02 3.96 -2.62
N THR A 119 -17.82 5.27 -2.45
CA THR A 119 -18.85 6.24 -2.06
C THR A 119 -18.80 7.49 -2.94
N GLY A 120 -19.92 8.20 -3.06
CA GLY A 120 -19.97 9.44 -3.83
C GLY A 120 -19.65 9.22 -5.31
N GLY A 121 -18.80 10.07 -5.89
CA GLY A 121 -18.31 9.91 -7.26
C GLY A 121 -17.40 8.68 -7.47
N LEU A 122 -17.00 8.00 -6.40
CA LEU A 122 -16.22 6.76 -6.47
C LEU A 122 -17.07 5.48 -6.37
N GLU A 123 -18.40 5.60 -6.31
CA GLU A 123 -19.31 4.44 -6.43
C GLU A 123 -19.11 3.74 -7.79
N GLY A 124 -19.08 2.40 -7.78
CA GLY A 124 -18.85 1.60 -8.98
C GLY A 124 -17.39 1.58 -9.47
N LEU A 125 -16.44 2.21 -8.78
CA LEU A 125 -15.03 2.15 -9.15
C LEU A 125 -14.51 0.70 -9.15
N VAL A 126 -13.88 0.30 -10.25
CA VAL A 126 -13.10 -0.93 -10.37
C VAL A 126 -11.74 -0.61 -10.96
N GLY A 127 -10.69 -1.26 -10.50
CA GLY A 127 -9.35 -0.97 -11.01
C GLY A 127 -8.24 -1.72 -10.33
N GLU A 128 -7.06 -1.62 -10.89
CA GLU A 128 -5.82 -2.16 -10.34
C GLU A 128 -4.59 -1.33 -10.74
N ALA A 129 -3.53 -1.45 -9.94
CA ALA A 129 -2.23 -0.88 -10.22
C ALA A 129 -1.13 -1.85 -9.77
N ASP A 130 -0.03 -1.88 -10.51
CA ASP A 130 1.23 -2.46 -10.04
C ASP A 130 2.11 -1.33 -9.51
N MET A 131 2.75 -1.56 -8.36
CA MET A 131 3.58 -0.57 -7.68
C MET A 131 4.96 -1.15 -7.39
N VAL A 132 5.99 -0.34 -7.61
CA VAL A 132 7.39 -0.66 -7.28
C VAL A 132 7.97 0.49 -6.46
N LEU A 133 8.38 0.18 -5.23
CA LEU A 133 8.99 1.16 -4.32
C LEU A 133 10.39 0.67 -3.97
N SER A 134 11.42 1.42 -4.35
CA SER A 134 12.82 1.11 -4.05
C SER A 134 13.41 2.13 -3.06
N GLU A 135 14.18 1.67 -2.08
CA GLU A 135 14.84 2.54 -1.10
C GLU A 135 15.90 3.47 -1.74
N GLU A 136 16.49 3.08 -2.87
CA GLU A 136 17.48 3.90 -3.61
C GLU A 136 16.92 5.21 -4.19
N GLY A 137 15.59 5.35 -4.26
CA GLY A 137 14.90 6.50 -4.87
C GLY A 137 14.72 7.73 -3.97
N GLY A 138 15.27 7.72 -2.75
CA GLY A 138 15.11 8.84 -1.81
C GLY A 138 13.83 8.77 -0.96
N GLY A 139 13.10 7.65 -0.96
CA GLY A 139 12.19 7.23 0.11
C GLY A 139 10.87 7.98 0.32
N GLU A 140 10.69 9.18 -0.24
CA GLU A 140 9.60 10.06 0.19
C GLU A 140 8.39 10.12 -0.76
N ALA A 141 8.54 9.70 -2.02
CA ALA A 141 7.49 9.83 -3.03
C ALA A 141 7.52 8.69 -4.06
N TYR A 142 6.39 8.03 -4.26
CA TYR A 142 6.25 6.87 -5.13
C TYR A 142 5.13 7.05 -6.15
N GLY A 143 5.48 6.93 -7.43
CA GLY A 143 4.51 7.06 -8.51
C GLY A 143 3.85 5.72 -8.88
N PHE A 144 2.54 5.73 -9.12
CA PHE A 144 1.87 4.62 -9.80
C PHE A 144 0.75 5.11 -10.73
N VAL A 145 0.30 4.21 -11.59
CA VAL A 145 -0.82 4.44 -12.50
C VAL A 145 -1.93 3.43 -12.21
N LEU A 146 -3.07 3.94 -11.75
CA LEU A 146 -4.29 3.15 -11.61
C LEU A 146 -4.92 2.96 -12.99
N SER A 147 -5.11 1.71 -13.40
CA SER A 147 -5.97 1.38 -14.54
C SER A 147 -7.37 1.08 -13.99
N TYR A 148 -8.39 1.81 -14.44
CA TYR A 148 -9.73 1.75 -13.84
C TYR A 148 -10.86 1.93 -14.84
N ASP A 149 -12.07 1.56 -14.42
CA ASP A 149 -13.35 1.85 -15.06
C ASP A 149 -14.44 2.00 -13.98
N TRP A 150 -15.65 2.31 -14.44
CA TRP A 150 -16.87 2.38 -13.65
C TRP A 150 -17.75 1.18 -14.02
N SER A 151 -18.15 0.38 -13.02
CA SER A 151 -19.03 -0.78 -13.19
C SER A 151 -20.50 -0.44 -13.09
#